data_AF-A0A2S8F6K5-F1
#
_entry.id   AF-A0A2S8F6K5-F1
#
_cell.length_a   1.000
_cell.length_b   1.000
_cell.length_c   1.000
_cell.angle_alpha   90.00
_cell.angle_beta   90.00
_cell.angle_gamma   90.00
#
_symmetry.space_group_name_H-M   'P 1'
#
loop_
_entity.id
_entity.type
_entity.pdbx_description
1 polymer ?
#
loop_
_entity_poly.entity_id
_entity_poly.type
_entity_poly.pdbx_seq_one_letter_code
_entity_poly.pdbx_strand_id
1 'polypeptide(L)'
;MLYEQSIWLVSLAGTLLSLGTSVLFAIWLGMMLLSPDTLEGLDEASVRELRAIRRGFVRLLFRGMIWLGVTLALNLLVYGLFTVRDRPETGILVAAAFSFILWFYVVVGSLTHAWNALAILAKQP
;
A
#
# COMPACT_ATOMS: atom_id res chain seq x y z
N MET A 1 -3.75 15.55 -29.75
CA MET A 1 -4.54 15.84 -28.53
C MET A 1 -4.77 14.59 -27.66
N LEU A 2 -5.47 13.54 -28.13
CA LEU A 2 -5.69 12.31 -27.34
C LEU A 2 -4.38 11.54 -26.98
N TYR A 3 -3.39 11.56 -27.88
CA TYR A 3 -2.08 10.95 -27.65
C TYR A 3 -1.25 11.66 -26.56
N GLU A 4 -1.28 12.99 -26.50
CA GLU A 4 -0.56 13.76 -25.47
C GLU A 4 -1.21 13.60 -24.09
N GLN A 5 -2.54 13.58 -24.03
CA GLN A 5 -3.29 13.37 -22.78
C GLN A 5 -3.05 11.97 -22.20
N SER A 6 -2.94 10.94 -23.04
CA SER A 6 -2.64 9.57 -22.59
C SER A 6 -1.22 9.42 -22.06
N ILE A 7 -0.22 10.04 -22.71
CA ILE A 7 1.16 10.06 -22.19
C ILE A 7 1.23 10.77 -20.83
N TRP A 8 0.54 11.91 -20.68
CA TRP A 8 0.50 12.64 -19.41
C TRP A 8 -0.15 11.81 -18.29
N LEU A 9 -1.28 11.16 -18.57
CA LEU A 9 -1.97 10.29 -17.61
C LEU A 9 -1.11 9.10 -17.18
N VAL A 10 -0.41 8.45 -18.12
CA VAL A 10 0.50 7.33 -17.82
C VAL A 10 1.67 7.80 -16.96
N SER A 11 2.25 8.97 -17.28
CA SER A 11 3.34 9.56 -16.50
C SER A 11 2.90 9.93 -15.08
N LEU A 12 1.71 10.52 -14.94
CA LEU A 12 1.12 10.86 -13.64
C LEU A 12 0.87 9.60 -12.81
N ALA A 13 0.27 8.57 -13.41
CA ALA A 13 0.01 7.29 -12.75
C ALA A 13 1.31 6.61 -12.30
N GLY A 14 2.34 6.59 -13.16
CA GLY A 14 3.66 6.06 -12.82
C GLY A 14 4.33 6.82 -11.67
N THR A 15 4.22 8.15 -11.69
CA THR A 15 4.75 9.02 -10.62
C THR A 15 4.04 8.76 -9.29
N LEU A 16 2.71 8.67 -9.30
CA LEU A 16 1.91 8.36 -8.10
C LEU A 16 2.25 6.99 -7.52
N LEU A 17 2.38 5.97 -8.38
CA LEU A 17 2.79 4.62 -7.97
C LEU A 17 4.18 4.63 -7.34
N SER A 18 5.14 5.33 -7.95
CA SER A 18 6.51 5.46 -7.43
C SER A 18 6.55 6.17 -6.07
N LEU A 19 5.86 7.30 -5.95
CA LEU A 19 5.76 8.07 -4.71
C LEU A 19 5.11 7.25 -3.59
N GLY A 20 3.94 6.65 -3.84
CA GLY A 20 3.29 5.86 -2.79
C GLY A 20 4.06 4.61 -2.41
N THR A 21 4.82 3.99 -3.34
CA THR A 21 5.73 2.89 -3.00
C THR A 21 6.89 3.36 -2.13
N SER A 22 7.43 4.55 -2.40
CA SER A 22 8.47 5.17 -1.57
C SER A 22 7.95 5.50 -0.16
N VAL A 23 6.72 6.01 -0.06
CA VAL A 23 6.03 6.26 1.23
C VAL A 23 5.83 4.95 2.00
N LEU A 24 5.37 3.89 1.33
CA LEU A 24 5.24 2.56 1.94
C LEU A 24 6.57 2.03 2.48
N PHE A 25 7.65 2.20 1.70
CA PHE A 25 8.98 1.79 2.12
C PHE A 25 9.47 2.58 3.34
N ALA A 26 9.27 3.90 3.36
CA ALA A 26 9.61 4.75 4.49
C ALA A 26 8.83 4.38 5.75
N ILE A 27 7.52 4.12 5.63
CA ILE A 27 6.68 3.65 6.74
C ILE A 27 7.15 2.30 7.24
N TRP A 28 7.41 1.35 6.33
CA TRP A 28 7.89 0.03 6.69
C TRP A 28 9.22 0.12 7.44
N LEU A 29 10.17 0.91 6.95
CA LEU A 29 11.46 1.14 7.58
C LEU A 29 11.28 1.78 8.96
N GLY A 30 10.47 2.83 9.08
CA GLY A 30 10.16 3.48 10.35
C GLY A 30 9.53 2.52 11.36
N MET A 31 8.57 1.70 10.94
CA MET A 31 7.94 0.70 11.81
C MET A 31 8.88 -0.43 12.24
N MET A 32 9.91 -0.74 11.44
CA MET A 32 10.96 -1.70 11.84
C MET A 32 11.99 -1.07 12.78
N LEU A 33 12.32 0.21 12.57
CA LEU A 33 13.20 0.98 13.44
C LEU A 33 12.56 1.31 14.79
N LEU A 34 11.24 1.28 14.92
CA LEU A 34 10.51 1.33 16.19
C LEU A 34 10.51 -0.04 16.93
N SER A 35 11.59 -0.81 16.78
CA SER A 35 11.76 -2.08 17.49
C SER A 35 11.87 -1.86 19.00
N PRO A 36 11.42 -2.78 19.85
CA PRO A 36 11.53 -2.62 21.31
C PRO A 36 12.97 -2.33 21.78
N ASP A 37 13.97 -2.83 21.06
CA ASP A 37 15.39 -2.69 21.36
C ASP A 37 15.92 -1.26 21.10
N THR A 38 15.21 -0.47 20.29
CA THR A 38 15.53 0.94 19.99
C THR A 38 14.67 1.91 20.80
N LEU A 39 13.79 1.41 21.68
CA LEU A 39 12.82 2.16 22.48
C LEU A 39 13.23 2.21 23.96
N GLU A 40 14.53 2.21 24.25
CA GLU A 40 15.05 2.41 25.61
C GLU A 40 14.56 3.75 26.17
N GLY A 41 13.81 3.71 27.28
CA GLY A 41 13.26 4.90 27.95
C GLY A 41 11.76 5.12 27.77
N LEU A 42 11.08 4.36 26.90
CA LEU A 42 9.61 4.41 26.83
C LEU A 42 8.95 3.56 27.93
N ASP A 43 7.79 4.01 28.41
CA ASP A 43 6.97 3.26 29.35
C ASP A 43 6.47 1.93 28.75
N GLU A 44 6.35 0.91 29.60
CA GLU A 44 5.94 -0.43 29.17
C GLU A 44 4.55 -0.47 28.51
N ALA A 45 3.66 0.48 28.87
CA ALA A 45 2.33 0.57 28.27
C ALA A 45 2.41 1.06 26.81
N SER A 46 3.13 2.15 26.53
CA SER A 46 3.37 2.61 25.15
C SER A 46 4.11 1.58 24.31
N VAL A 47 5.10 0.88 24.87
CA VAL A 47 5.79 -0.20 24.16
C VAL A 47 4.84 -1.33 23.78
N ARG A 48 3.89 -1.68 24.66
CA ARG A 48 2.87 -2.71 24.37
C ARG A 48 1.91 -2.27 23.26
N GLU A 49 1.49 -1.01 23.26
CA GLU A 49 0.64 -0.44 22.21
C GLU A 49 1.36 -0.39 20.86
N LEU A 50 2.61 0.08 20.82
CA LEU A 50 3.44 0.10 19.61
C LEU A 50 3.63 -1.31 19.02
N ARG A 51 3.85 -2.33 19.87
CA ARG A 51 3.88 -3.73 19.41
C ARG A 51 2.53 -4.20 18.84
N ALA A 52 1.41 -3.75 19.39
CA ALA A 52 0.09 -4.06 18.86
C ALA A 52 -0.13 -3.42 17.48
N ILE A 53 0.27 -2.16 17.30
CA ILE A 53 0.23 -1.46 16.01
C ILE A 53 1.13 -2.16 14.99
N ARG A 54 2.37 -2.50 15.35
CA ARG A 54 3.29 -3.24 14.47
C ARG A 54 2.70 -4.58 14.02
N ARG A 55 2.09 -5.35 14.93
CA ARG A 55 1.39 -6.60 14.56
C ARG A 55 0.17 -6.34 13.67
N GLY A 56 -0.53 -5.23 13.85
CA GLY A 56 -1.58 -4.77 12.94
C GLY A 56 -1.05 -4.48 11.54
N PHE A 57 0.04 -3.71 11.46
CA PHE A 57 0.72 -3.35 10.23
C PHE A 57 1.24 -4.59 9.47
N VAL A 58 1.90 -5.54 10.15
CA VAL A 58 2.34 -6.80 9.53
C VAL A 58 1.15 -7.60 8.99
N ARG A 59 0.02 -7.65 9.72
CA ARG A 59 -1.21 -8.29 9.23
C ARG A 59 -1.79 -7.58 8.02
N LEU A 60 -1.74 -6.25 7.98
CA LEU A 60 -2.14 -5.47 6.80
C LEU A 60 -1.28 -5.82 5.59
N LEU A 61 0.05 -5.84 5.74
CA LEU A 61 0.97 -6.21 4.67
C LEU A 61 0.73 -7.63 4.17
N PHE A 62 0.55 -8.60 5.08
CA PHE A 62 0.28 -9.98 4.71
C PHE A 62 -1.06 -10.13 3.97
N ARG A 63 -2.11 -9.44 4.44
CA ARG A 63 -3.38 -9.34 3.71
C ARG A 63 -3.18 -8.71 2.34
N GLY A 64 -2.39 -7.64 2.24
CA GLY A 64 -2.03 -6.99 0.99
C GLY A 64 -1.36 -7.95 0.00
N MET A 65 -0.43 -8.79 0.47
CA MET A 65 0.22 -9.81 -0.36
C MET A 65 -0.77 -10.88 -0.86
N ILE A 66 -1.66 -11.37 0.01
CA ILE A 66 -2.70 -12.32 -0.39
C ILE A 66 -3.60 -11.69 -1.46
N TRP A 67 -4.07 -10.47 -1.20
CA TRP A 67 -4.91 -9.76 -2.16
C TRP A 67 -4.18 -9.44 -3.45
N LEU A 68 -2.86 -9.21 -3.43
CA LEU A 68 -2.07 -9.01 -4.64
C LEU A 68 -2.05 -10.28 -5.50
N GLY A 69 -1.96 -11.46 -4.89
CA GLY A 69 -2.13 -12.73 -5.60
C GLY A 69 -3.53 -12.87 -6.21
N VAL A 70 -4.58 -12.52 -5.46
CA VAL A 70 -5.96 -12.53 -5.94
C VAL A 70 -6.16 -11.55 -7.11
N THR A 71 -5.65 -10.33 -6.97
CA THR A 71 -5.72 -9.30 -8.00
C THR A 71 -4.94 -9.69 -9.24
N LEU A 72 -3.77 -10.32 -9.11
CA LEU A 72 -3.01 -10.84 -10.26
C LEU A 72 -3.82 -11.92 -11.01
N ALA A 73 -4.39 -12.88 -10.30
CA ALA A 73 -5.25 -13.92 -10.89
C ALA A 73 -6.48 -13.30 -11.58
N LEU A 74 -7.12 -12.31 -10.94
CA LEU A 74 -8.27 -11.60 -11.48
C LEU A 74 -7.89 -10.79 -12.74
N ASN A 75 -6.75 -10.11 -12.73
CA ASN A 75 -6.24 -9.35 -13.87
C ASN A 75 -5.97 -10.27 -15.06
N LEU A 76 -5.36 -11.45 -14.84
CA LEU A 76 -5.14 -12.43 -15.89
C LEU A 76 -6.46 -12.97 -16.47
N LEU A 77 -7.44 -13.25 -15.61
CA LEU A 77 -8.77 -13.69 -16.01
C LEU A 77 -9.50 -12.62 -16.82
N VAL A 78 -9.54 -11.38 -16.33
CA VAL A 78 -10.16 -10.23 -17.00
C VAL A 78 -9.48 -9.96 -18.33
N TYR A 79 -8.15 -9.91 -18.36
CA TYR A 79 -7.41 -9.74 -19.61
C TYR A 79 -7.72 -10.85 -20.61
N GLY A 80 -7.69 -12.12 -20.19
CA GLY A 80 -8.03 -13.25 -21.05
C GLY A 80 -9.45 -13.17 -21.63
N LEU A 81 -10.44 -12.86 -20.80
CA LEU A 81 -11.84 -12.73 -21.22
C LEU A 81 -12.07 -11.61 -22.24
N PHE A 82 -11.38 -10.48 -22.08
CA PHE A 82 -11.54 -9.31 -22.94
C PHE A 82 -10.69 -9.38 -24.22
N THR A 83 -9.54 -10.05 -24.18
CA THR A 83 -8.74 -10.36 -25.37
C THR A 83 -9.48 -11.31 -26.30
N VAL A 84 -10.18 -12.32 -25.76
CA VAL A 84 -11.04 -13.22 -26.56
C VAL A 84 -12.23 -12.50 -27.20
N ARG A 85 -12.63 -11.34 -26.66
CA ARG A 85 -13.75 -10.52 -27.16
C ARG A 85 -13.30 -9.33 -28.02
N ASP A 86 -12.06 -9.32 -28.51
CA ASP A 86 -11.44 -8.24 -29.29
C ASP A 86 -11.51 -6.85 -28.63
N ARG A 87 -11.52 -6.80 -27.28
CA ARG A 87 -11.53 -5.55 -26.49
C ARG A 87 -10.43 -5.52 -25.42
N PRO A 88 -9.15 -5.70 -25.79
CA PRO A 88 -8.05 -5.78 -24.81
C PRO A 88 -7.90 -4.50 -23.97
N GLU A 89 -8.20 -3.34 -24.53
CA GLU A 89 -8.10 -2.04 -23.85
C GLU A 89 -9.03 -1.94 -22.64
N THR A 90 -10.28 -2.40 -22.77
CA THR A 90 -11.24 -2.42 -21.66
C THR A 90 -10.79 -3.38 -20.56
N GLY A 91 -10.24 -4.53 -20.94
CA GLY A 91 -9.67 -5.49 -19.99
C GLY A 91 -8.52 -4.90 -19.17
N ILE A 92 -7.61 -4.17 -19.84
CA ILE A 92 -6.49 -3.48 -19.18
C ILE A 92 -6.99 -2.40 -18.22
N LEU A 93 -7.97 -1.58 -18.62
CA LEU A 93 -8.53 -0.53 -17.76
C LEU A 93 -9.18 -1.10 -16.49
N VAL A 94 -9.97 -2.18 -16.63
CA VAL A 94 -10.61 -2.84 -15.49
C VAL A 94 -9.55 -3.47 -14.56
N ALA A 95 -8.54 -4.12 -15.13
CA ALA A 95 -7.43 -4.69 -14.38
C ALA A 95 -6.62 -3.62 -13.61
N ALA A 96 -6.35 -2.49 -14.26
CA ALA A 96 -5.68 -1.35 -13.65
C ALA A 96 -6.50 -0.76 -12.48
N ALA A 97 -7.83 -0.65 -12.63
CA ALA A 97 -8.71 -0.15 -11.58
C ALA A 97 -8.69 -1.04 -10.33
N PHE A 98 -8.77 -2.37 -10.48
CA PHE A 98 -8.66 -3.31 -9.35
C PHE A 98 -7.31 -3.21 -8.65
N SER A 99 -6.24 -3.12 -9.44
CA SER A 99 -4.87 -2.98 -8.92
C SER A 99 -4.69 -1.67 -8.15
N PHE A 100 -5.28 -0.58 -8.65
CA PHE A 100 -5.24 0.72 -7.99
C PHE A 100 -5.98 0.73 -6.66
N ILE A 101 -7.17 0.11 -6.58
CA ILE A 101 -7.94 0.01 -5.32
C ILE A 101 -7.13 -0.73 -4.26
N LEU A 102 -6.52 -1.86 -4.63
CA LEU A 102 -5.68 -2.62 -3.71
C LEU A 102 -4.45 -1.82 -3.26
N TRP A 103 -3.76 -1.17 -4.20
CA TRP A 103 -2.62 -0.32 -3.89
C TRP A 103 -3.00 0.81 -2.94
N PHE A 104 -4.11 1.51 -3.21
CA PHE A 104 -4.62 2.58 -2.36
C PHE A 104 -4.97 2.10 -0.96
N TYR A 105 -5.62 0.93 -0.84
CA TYR A 105 -5.90 0.29 0.45
C TYR A 105 -4.63 0.05 1.26
N VAL A 106 -3.57 -0.46 0.64
CA VAL A 106 -2.28 -0.71 1.31
C VAL A 106 -1.60 0.59 1.72
N VAL A 107 -1.58 1.60 0.83
CA VAL A 107 -1.01 2.93 1.12
C VAL A 107 -1.71 3.60 2.29
N VAL A 108 -3.04 3.74 2.23
CA VAL A 108 -3.82 4.41 3.27
C VAL A 108 -3.75 3.64 4.59
N GLY A 109 -3.89 2.32 4.57
CA GLY A 109 -3.79 1.50 5.78
C GLY A 109 -2.41 1.61 6.45
N SER A 110 -1.35 1.67 5.65
CA SER A 110 0.02 1.86 6.15
C SER A 110 0.19 3.24 6.80
N LEU A 111 -0.32 4.29 6.16
CA LEU A 111 -0.32 5.65 6.70
C LEU A 111 -1.09 5.72 8.03
N THR A 112 -2.25 5.06 8.13
CA THR A 112 -3.02 5.02 9.38
C THR A 112 -2.22 4.37 10.52
N HIS A 113 -1.51 3.27 10.25
CA HIS A 113 -0.65 2.64 11.26
C HIS A 113 0.54 3.52 11.66
N ALA A 114 1.20 4.15 10.69
CA ALA A 114 2.30 5.08 10.95
C ALA A 114 1.84 6.27 11.79
N TRP A 115 0.69 6.85 11.45
CA TRP A 115 0.10 7.97 12.19
C TRP A 115 -0.22 7.59 13.63
N ASN A 116 -0.82 6.41 13.85
CA ASN A 116 -1.12 5.93 15.19
C ASN A 116 0.15 5.69 16.02
N ALA A 117 1.24 5.20 15.41
CA ALA A 117 2.52 5.03 16.08
C ALA A 117 3.11 6.40 16.49
N LEU A 118 3.12 7.37 15.58
CA LEU A 118 3.59 8.74 15.86
C LEU A 118 2.75 9.41 16.95
N ALA A 119 1.44 9.21 16.95
CA ALA A 119 0.54 9.78 17.96
C ALA A 119 0.79 9.21 19.37
N ILE A 120 1.28 7.98 19.49
CA ILE A 120 1.70 7.42 20.79
C ILE A 120 3.04 8.02 21.21
N LEU A 121 4.01 8.07 20.30
CA LEU A 121 5.33 8.65 20.59
C LEU A 121 5.23 10.13 20.99
N ALA A 122 4.31 10.90 20.39
CA ALA A 122 4.09 12.31 20.72
C ALA A 122 3.42 12.54 22.08
N LYS A 123 2.88 11.51 22.73
CA LYS A 123 2.32 11.60 24.10
C LYS A 123 3.37 11.42 25.19
N GLN A 124 4.59 11.04 24.82
CA GLN A 124 5.71 10.93 25.74
C GLN A 124 6.14 12.36 26.15
N PRO A 125 6.39 12.61 27.45
CA PRO A 125 6.80 13.92 27.96
C PRO A 125 8.18 14.37 27.44
#